data_AF-A0A1H9QHY0-F1
#
_entry.id   AF-A0A1H9QHY0-F1
#
_cell.length_a   1.000
_cell.length_b   1.000
_cell.length_c   1.000
_cell.angle_alpha   90.00
_cell.angle_beta   90.00
_cell.angle_gamma   90.00
#
_symmetry.space_group_name_H-M   'P 1'
#
loop_
_entity.id
_entity.type
_entity.pdbx_description
1 polymer ?
#
loop_
_entity_poly.entity_id
_entity_poly.type
_entity_poly.pdbx_seq_one_letter_code
_entity_poly.pdbx_strand_id
1 'polypeptide(L)'
;MTKQAKTLEEFEVLHRSGTVEFIYKGFECLIRLAEWSGHLNGYVKIPKTHPYYFKDYDELDIECHGGLSFSGFLTNRKGERNWYIGFDCAHAGDLIPRIGEQFPISNLLFGYEVWRDEKYVTDNLKNIVEQLIERSKQ
;
A
#
# COMPACT_ATOMS: atom_id res chain seq x y z
N MET A 1 11.72 4.77 -19.93
CA MET A 1 10.63 5.26 -19.06
C MET A 1 9.81 4.05 -18.66
N THR A 2 9.84 3.66 -17.39
CA THR A 2 8.96 2.61 -16.87
C THR A 2 7.52 3.13 -16.99
N LYS A 3 6.65 2.41 -17.71
CA LYS A 3 5.22 2.77 -17.75
C LYS A 3 4.67 2.64 -16.32
N GLN A 4 4.07 3.71 -15.80
CA GLN A 4 3.34 3.69 -14.53
C GLN A 4 1.85 3.67 -14.84
N ALA A 5 1.11 2.79 -14.16
CA ALA A 5 -0.35 2.76 -14.26
C ALA A 5 -0.94 3.99 -13.57
N LYS A 6 -1.92 4.65 -14.21
CA LYS A 6 -2.69 5.77 -13.66
C LYS A 6 -4.17 5.42 -13.43
N THR A 7 -4.61 4.26 -13.90
CA THR A 7 -5.95 3.72 -13.73
C THR A 7 -5.89 2.26 -13.28
N LEU A 8 -7.00 1.74 -12.74
CA LEU A 8 -7.13 0.32 -12.40
C LEU A 8 -6.87 -0.58 -13.61
N GLU A 9 -7.47 -0.27 -14.76
CA GLU A 9 -7.33 -1.07 -15.99
C GLU A 9 -5.86 -1.15 -16.44
N GLU A 10 -5.15 -0.01 -16.47
CA GLU A 10 -3.73 0.01 -16.80
C GLU A 10 -2.90 -0.82 -15.80
N PHE A 11 -3.24 -0.76 -14.51
CA PHE A 11 -2.56 -1.52 -13.46
C PHE A 11 -2.76 -3.02 -13.66
N GLU A 12 -3.97 -3.47 -13.94
CA GLU A 12 -4.28 -4.89 -14.17
C GLU A 12 -3.60 -5.43 -15.44
N VAL A 13 -3.50 -4.60 -16.48
CA VAL A 13 -2.78 -4.95 -17.71
C VAL A 13 -1.27 -5.08 -17.45
N LEU A 14 -0.69 -4.12 -16.72
CA LEU A 14 0.75 -4.12 -16.42
C LEU A 14 1.12 -5.21 -15.40
N HIS A 15 0.28 -5.42 -14.40
CA HIS A 15 0.53 -6.29 -13.25
C HIS A 15 -0.57 -7.34 -13.13
N ARG A 16 -0.60 -8.28 -14.08
CA ARG A 16 -1.63 -9.34 -14.18
C ARG A 16 -1.85 -10.18 -12.91
N SER A 17 -0.89 -10.22 -11.99
CA SER A 17 -1.04 -10.91 -10.70
C SER A 17 -1.61 -10.02 -9.59
N GLY A 18 -2.00 -8.77 -9.88
CA GLY A 18 -2.48 -7.80 -8.90
C GLY A 18 -1.44 -7.39 -7.85
N THR A 19 -0.15 -7.63 -8.10
CA THR A 19 0.92 -7.39 -7.11
C THR A 19 2.09 -6.68 -7.76
N VAL A 20 2.78 -5.80 -7.03
CA VAL A 20 4.08 -5.24 -7.43
C VAL A 20 5.03 -5.42 -6.25
N GLU A 21 6.25 -5.88 -6.51
CA GLU A 21 7.30 -6.00 -5.49
C GLU A 21 8.52 -5.20 -5.93
N PHE A 22 9.10 -4.42 -5.01
CA PHE A 22 10.33 -3.68 -5.26
C PHE A 22 11.14 -3.54 -3.97
N ILE A 23 12.41 -3.20 -4.11
CA ILE A 23 13.30 -2.93 -2.97
C ILE A 23 13.63 -1.43 -2.94
N TYR A 24 13.51 -0.83 -1.77
CA TYR A 24 13.93 0.56 -1.53
C TYR A 24 14.80 0.63 -0.28
N LYS A 25 16.03 1.14 -0.44
CA LYS A 25 17.03 1.25 0.65
C LYS A 25 17.20 -0.04 1.50
N GLY A 26 17.09 -1.20 0.85
CA GLY A 26 17.21 -2.51 1.51
C GLY A 26 15.92 -3.06 2.12
N PHE A 27 14.82 -2.32 2.09
CA PHE A 27 13.50 -2.77 2.53
C PHE A 27 12.69 -3.31 1.36
N GLU A 28 12.11 -4.49 1.54
CA GLU A 28 11.16 -5.07 0.57
C GLU A 28 9.81 -4.37 0.71
N CYS A 29 9.33 -3.83 -0.40
CA CYS A 29 8.05 -3.13 -0.52
C CYS A 29 7.12 -3.92 -1.44
N LEU A 30 5.84 -3.90 -1.10
CA LEU A 30 4.82 -4.70 -1.75
C LEU A 30 3.58 -3.83 -1.99
N ILE A 31 3.10 -3.79 -3.22
CA ILE A 31 1.81 -3.19 -3.59
C ILE A 31 0.86 -4.33 -3.95
N ARG A 32 -0.36 -4.31 -3.43
CA ARG A 32 -1.40 -5.29 -3.80
C ARG A 32 -2.68 -4.59 -4.19
N LEU A 33 -3.28 -5.06 -5.26
CA LEU A 33 -4.65 -4.75 -5.63
C LEU A 33 -5.60 -5.52 -4.70
N ALA A 34 -6.53 -4.80 -4.07
CA ALA A 34 -7.64 -5.42 -3.39
C ALA A 34 -8.67 -5.88 -4.44
N GLU A 35 -8.71 -7.18 -4.73
CA GLU A 35 -9.52 -7.71 -5.84
C GLU A 35 -11.01 -7.35 -5.72
N TRP A 36 -11.57 -7.30 -4.51
CA TRP A 36 -13.01 -7.02 -4.38
C TRP A 36 -13.35 -5.54 -4.61
N SER A 37 -12.48 -4.62 -4.21
CA SER A 37 -12.74 -3.18 -4.14
C SER A 37 -11.99 -2.35 -5.20
N GLY A 38 -10.89 -2.87 -5.76
CA GLY A 38 -10.12 -2.22 -6.83
C GLY A 38 -9.17 -1.11 -6.37
N HIS A 39 -9.04 -0.86 -5.06
CA HIS A 39 -8.03 0.04 -4.50
C HIS A 39 -6.68 -0.68 -4.34
N LEU A 40 -5.60 0.09 -4.27
CA LEU A 40 -4.27 -0.42 -3.99
C LEU A 40 -3.93 -0.34 -2.50
N ASN A 41 -3.17 -1.31 -2.03
CA ASN A 41 -2.64 -1.38 -0.67
C ASN A 41 -1.11 -1.42 -0.73
N GLY A 42 -0.45 -0.73 0.19
CA GLY A 42 1.01 -0.68 0.30
C GLY A 42 1.50 -1.36 1.56
N TYR A 43 2.55 -2.17 1.46
CA TYR A 43 3.18 -2.86 2.59
C TYR A 43 4.71 -2.77 2.55
N VAL A 44 5.33 -2.59 3.71
CA VAL A 44 6.79 -2.64 3.91
C VAL A 44 7.13 -3.80 4.84
N LYS A 45 8.04 -4.67 4.39
CA LYS A 45 8.57 -5.77 5.20
C LYS A 45 9.42 -5.17 6.31
N ILE A 46 9.14 -5.55 7.55
CA ILE A 46 9.97 -5.14 8.68
C ILE A 46 11.07 -6.18 8.90
N PRO A 47 12.36 -5.80 8.86
CA PRO A 47 13.46 -6.70 9.20
C PRO A 47 13.34 -7.20 10.64
N LYS A 48 13.71 -8.47 10.88
CA LYS A 48 13.69 -9.07 12.23
C LYS A 48 14.56 -8.33 13.25
N THR A 49 15.55 -7.56 12.77
CA THR A 49 16.47 -6.76 13.58
C THR A 49 15.93 -5.36 13.89
N HIS A 50 14.81 -4.95 13.30
CA HIS A 50 14.24 -3.62 13.49
C HIS A 50 13.41 -3.57 14.79
N PRO A 51 13.47 -2.48 15.59
CA PRO A 51 12.70 -2.36 16.83
C PRO A 51 11.17 -2.50 16.68
N TYR A 52 10.65 -2.26 15.47
CA TYR A 52 9.21 -2.37 15.17
C TYR A 52 8.78 -3.75 14.66
N TYR A 53 9.69 -4.72 14.63
CA TYR A 53 9.31 -6.09 14.28
C TYR A 53 8.32 -6.64 15.32
N PHE A 54 7.19 -7.19 14.86
CA PHE A 54 6.05 -7.66 15.69
C PHE A 54 5.28 -6.60 16.49
N LYS A 55 5.53 -5.32 16.27
CA LYS A 55 4.65 -4.28 16.83
C LYS A 55 3.38 -4.14 16.00
N ASP A 56 2.30 -3.88 16.71
CA ASP A 56 1.03 -3.54 16.07
C ASP A 56 1.14 -2.17 15.38
N TYR A 57 0.44 -1.98 14.27
CA TYR A 57 0.54 -0.73 13.50
C TYR A 57 0.06 0.48 14.31
N ASP A 58 -0.89 0.31 15.24
CA ASP A 58 -1.38 1.37 16.13
C ASP A 58 -0.34 1.82 17.17
N GLU A 59 0.74 1.06 17.37
CA GLU A 59 1.85 1.41 18.27
C GLU A 59 2.98 2.18 17.56
N LEU A 60 2.87 2.36 16.24
CA LEU A 60 3.94 2.91 15.42
C LEU A 60 3.68 4.37 15.10
N ASP A 61 4.64 5.23 15.44
CA ASP A 61 4.68 6.61 14.99
C ASP A 61 5.23 6.67 13.56
N ILE A 62 4.39 6.31 12.58
CA ILE A 62 4.72 6.29 11.14
C ILE A 62 3.62 7.01 10.36
N GLU A 63 4.01 8.05 9.64
CA GLU A 63 3.10 8.86 8.83
C GLU A 63 3.04 8.37 7.38
N CYS A 64 1.83 8.13 6.88
CA CYS A 64 1.55 7.81 5.48
C CYS A 64 0.09 8.16 5.12
N HIS A 65 -0.33 7.82 3.90
CA HIS A 65 -1.71 8.00 3.43
C HIS A 65 -2.74 7.44 4.41
N GLY A 66 -3.50 8.32 5.08
CA GLY A 66 -4.54 7.94 6.05
C GLY A 66 -4.01 7.32 7.36
N GLY A 67 -2.70 7.13 7.49
CA GLY A 67 -2.08 6.34 8.55
C GLY A 67 -1.87 4.87 8.17
N LEU A 68 -1.18 4.13 9.03
CA LEU A 68 -1.09 2.68 8.88
C LEU A 68 -2.45 2.04 9.21
N SER A 69 -2.79 0.98 8.50
CA SER A 69 -4.03 0.21 8.72
C SER A 69 -3.78 -1.31 8.80
N PHE A 70 -2.51 -1.72 8.79
CA PHE A 70 -2.13 -3.12 8.84
C PHE A 70 -0.77 -3.33 9.51
N SER A 71 -0.70 -4.32 10.39
CA SER A 71 0.52 -5.01 10.78
C SER A 71 0.25 -6.50 10.85
N GLY A 72 1.10 -7.32 10.23
CA GLY A 72 0.82 -8.74 10.20
C GLY A 72 1.76 -9.54 9.31
N PHE A 73 1.55 -10.85 9.31
CA PHE A 73 2.27 -11.73 8.41
C PHE A 73 1.64 -11.75 7.02
N LEU A 74 2.44 -11.45 6.00
CA LEU A 74 2.09 -11.64 4.60
C LEU A 74 3.09 -12.58 3.94
N THR A 75 2.59 -13.34 2.97
CA THR A 75 3.39 -14.22 2.12
C THR A 75 3.76 -13.47 0.85
N ASN A 76 5.05 -13.28 0.54
CA ASN A 76 5.47 -12.66 -0.72
C ASN A 76 5.32 -13.64 -1.91
N ARG A 77 5.61 -13.19 -3.14
CA ARG A 77 5.56 -14.04 -4.34
C ARG A 77 6.43 -15.29 -4.29
N LYS A 78 7.46 -15.32 -3.43
CA LYS A 78 8.32 -16.50 -3.22
C LYS A 78 7.74 -17.52 -2.25
N GLY A 79 6.57 -17.26 -1.67
CA GLY A 79 5.99 -18.12 -0.64
C GLY A 79 6.55 -17.87 0.76
N GLU A 80 7.35 -16.82 0.96
CA GLU A 80 7.97 -16.52 2.25
C GLU A 80 7.03 -15.69 3.12
N ARG A 81 6.71 -16.21 4.32
CA ARG A 81 5.90 -15.53 5.31
C ARG A 81 6.77 -14.59 6.15
N ASN A 82 6.57 -13.28 6.02
CA ASN A 82 7.32 -12.24 6.72
C ASN A 82 6.38 -11.25 7.41
N TRP A 83 6.89 -10.49 8.39
CA TRP A 83 6.14 -9.42 9.06
C TRP A 83 6.15 -8.15 8.21
N TYR A 84 4.98 -7.56 8.01
CA TYR A 84 4.79 -6.32 7.27
C TYR A 84 3.97 -5.34 8.09
N ILE A 85 4.20 -4.06 7.82
CA ILE A 85 3.25 -2.98 8.13
C ILE A 85 2.74 -2.39 6.82
N GLY A 86 1.58 -1.76 6.82
CA GLY A 86 1.01 -1.21 5.60
C GLY A 86 -0.19 -0.31 5.80
N PHE A 87 -0.71 0.17 4.68
CA PHE A 87 -1.86 1.05 4.57
C PHE A 87 -2.69 0.67 3.34
N ASP A 88 -3.96 1.07 3.34
CA ASP A 88 -4.88 0.93 2.22
C ASP A 88 -5.24 2.28 1.58
N CYS A 89 -5.63 2.26 0.31
CA CYS A 89 -6.17 3.43 -0.38
C CYS A 89 -7.71 3.38 -0.46
N ALA A 90 -8.37 3.15 0.67
CA ALA A 90 -9.83 3.13 0.81
C ALA A 90 -10.33 4.17 1.83
N HIS A 91 -9.67 5.33 1.89
CA HIS A 91 -10.01 6.41 2.80
C HIS A 91 -10.97 7.42 2.15
N ALA A 92 -11.53 8.32 2.97
CA ALA A 92 -12.38 9.40 2.47
C ALA A 92 -11.62 10.24 1.42
N GLY A 93 -12.17 10.31 0.21
CA GLY A 93 -11.56 11.00 -0.94
C GLY A 93 -10.74 10.11 -1.88
N ASP A 94 -10.60 8.82 -1.57
CA ASP A 94 -10.03 7.84 -2.51
C ASP A 94 -11.11 7.24 -3.41
N LEU A 95 -10.79 7.08 -4.70
CA LEU A 95 -11.64 6.32 -5.62
C LEU A 95 -11.43 4.84 -5.35
N ILE A 96 -12.53 4.14 -5.07
CA ILE A 96 -12.59 2.69 -4.92
C ILE A 96 -13.31 2.13 -6.16
N PRO A 97 -12.58 1.81 -7.26
CA PRO A 97 -13.18 1.70 -8.59
C PRO A 97 -14.32 0.69 -8.67
N ARG A 98 -14.16 -0.48 -8.05
CA ARG A 98 -15.15 -1.57 -8.13
C ARG A 98 -16.38 -1.31 -7.24
N ILE A 99 -16.27 -0.43 -6.24
CA ILE A 99 -17.41 0.00 -5.42
C ILE A 99 -18.15 1.15 -6.10
N GLY A 100 -17.44 2.11 -6.70
CA GLY A 100 -18.05 3.20 -7.48
C GLY A 100 -18.89 2.69 -8.66
N GLU A 101 -18.45 1.61 -9.30
CA GLU A 101 -19.22 0.92 -10.35
C GLU A 101 -20.50 0.25 -9.83
N GLN A 102 -20.45 -0.34 -8.63
CA GLN A 102 -21.59 -1.04 -8.01
C GLN A 102 -22.60 -0.08 -7.37
N PHE A 103 -22.15 1.09 -6.91
CA PHE A 103 -22.98 2.08 -6.23
C PHE A 103 -22.72 3.49 -6.80
N PRO A 104 -23.32 3.84 -7.97
CA PRO A 104 -23.03 5.08 -8.69
C PRO A 104 -23.32 6.38 -7.92
N ILE A 105 -24.15 6.29 -6.87
CA ILE A 105 -24.54 7.40 -6.00
C ILE A 105 -23.40 7.86 -5.07
N SER A 106 -22.37 7.01 -4.86
CA SER A 106 -21.20 7.33 -4.04
C SER A 106 -20.47 8.59 -4.54
N ASN A 107 -20.17 8.66 -5.84
CA ASN A 107 -19.55 9.83 -6.46
C ASN A 107 -20.34 11.13 -6.26
N LEU A 108 -21.68 11.06 -6.21
CA LEU A 108 -22.54 12.22 -6.01
C LEU A 108 -22.54 12.71 -4.54
N LEU A 109 -22.35 11.78 -3.59
CA LEU A 109 -22.38 12.06 -2.15
C LEU A 109 -21.01 12.43 -1.57
N PHE A 110 -19.91 11.90 -2.13
CA PHE A 110 -18.57 12.02 -1.57
C PHE A 110 -17.59 12.90 -2.38
N GLY A 111 -18.00 13.42 -3.54
CA GLY A 111 -17.24 14.41 -4.32
C GLY A 111 -16.26 13.81 -5.34
N TYR A 112 -15.18 14.54 -5.65
CA TYR A 112 -14.14 14.12 -6.60
C TYR A 112 -13.21 13.09 -5.95
N GLU A 113 -13.54 11.81 -6.09
CA GLU A 113 -12.70 10.70 -5.66
C GLU A 113 -11.47 10.55 -6.59
N VAL A 114 -10.29 10.26 -6.01
CA VAL A 114 -9.04 10.07 -6.77
C VAL A 114 -8.50 8.67 -6.56
N TRP A 115 -8.27 7.94 -7.66
CA TRP A 115 -7.62 6.64 -7.55
C TRP A 115 -6.15 6.82 -7.22
N ARG A 116 -5.72 6.24 -6.09
CA ARG A 116 -4.33 6.28 -5.66
C ARG A 116 -3.52 5.29 -6.47
N ASP A 117 -2.81 5.83 -7.45
CA ASP A 117 -2.09 5.05 -8.45
C ASP A 117 -0.81 4.38 -7.91
N GLU A 118 -0.17 3.57 -8.75
CA GLU A 118 1.05 2.85 -8.38
C GLU A 118 2.15 3.79 -7.89
N LYS A 119 2.27 4.98 -8.49
CA LYS A 119 3.28 5.97 -8.11
C LYS A 119 2.97 6.54 -6.73
N TYR A 120 1.72 6.90 -6.47
CA TYR A 120 1.29 7.42 -5.17
C TYR A 120 1.56 6.43 -4.03
N VAL A 121 1.22 5.15 -4.24
CA VAL A 121 1.49 4.10 -3.26
C VAL A 121 2.99 3.88 -3.10
N THR A 122 3.75 3.88 -4.19
CA THR A 122 5.22 3.76 -4.17
C THR A 122 5.87 4.88 -3.35
N ASP A 123 5.42 6.13 -3.52
CA ASP A 123 6.01 7.27 -2.82
C ASP A 123 5.67 7.24 -1.31
N ASN A 124 4.45 6.81 -0.94
CA ASN A 124 4.10 6.56 0.46
C ASN A 124 4.95 5.43 1.08
N LEU A 125 5.18 4.33 0.34
CA LEU A 125 6.05 3.24 0.81
C LEU A 125 7.49 3.69 1.04
N LYS A 126 8.02 4.54 0.15
CA LYS A 126 9.34 5.15 0.36
C LYS A 126 9.35 6.02 1.61
N ASN A 127 8.31 6.83 1.83
CA ASN A 127 8.19 7.67 3.03
C ASN A 127 8.18 6.84 4.33
N ILE A 128 7.47 5.70 4.33
CA ILE A 128 7.49 4.77 5.47
C ILE A 128 8.91 4.24 5.69
N VAL A 129 9.60 3.83 4.63
CA VAL A 129 10.98 3.31 4.73
C VAL A 129 11.96 4.36 5.29
N GLU A 130 11.84 5.63 4.88
CA GLU A 130 12.68 6.70 5.45
C GLU A 130 12.49 6.79 6.97
N GLN A 131 11.23 6.81 7.43
CA GLN A 131 10.91 6.88 8.85
C GLN A 131 11.38 5.64 9.63
N LEU A 132 11.30 4.45 9.04
CA LEU A 132 11.86 3.22 9.63
C LEU A 132 13.38 3.34 9.79
N ILE A 133 14.09 3.85 8.79
CA ILE A 133 15.54 4.04 8.88
C ILE A 133 15.90 5.00 10.02
N GLU A 134 15.16 6.09 10.18
CA GLU A 134 15.34 7.04 11.28
C GLU A 134 15.12 6.40 12.66
N ARG A 135 14.10 5.55 12.77
CA ARG A 135 13.69 4.88 14.02
C ARG A 135 14.49 3.61 14.34
N SER A 136 15.30 3.12 13.40
CA SER A 136 16.19 1.97 13.61
C SER A 136 17.36 2.25 14.57
N LYS A 137 17.61 3.52 14.91
CA LYS A 137 18.74 3.99 15.72
C LYS A 137 18.36 4.34 17.16
N GLN A 138 17.08 4.24 17.51
CA GLN A 138 16.56 4.49 18.85
C GLN A 138 16.54 3.19 19.65
#